data_AF-A0A1D6YDB7-F1
#
_entry.id   AF-A0A1D6YDB7-F1
#
_cell.length_a   1.000
_cell.length_b   1.000
_cell.length_c   1.000
_cell.angle_alpha   90.00
_cell.angle_beta   90.00
_cell.angle_gamma   90.00
#
_symmetry.space_group_name_H-M   'P 1'
#
loop_
_entity.id
_entity.type
_entity.pdbx_description
1 polymer ?
#
loop_
_entity_poly.entity_id
_entity_poly.type
_entity_poly.pdbx_seq_one_letter_code
_entity_poly.pdbx_strand_id
1 'polypeptide(L)'
;MDDGHPDRSGFILNTHSFTLEEVQLLANALRNKFDVNCSVHNRKDRGNKSHLIYIKADSWEKFKSLIEPHVIPHFAYKLVRRGSPTSGNGSSELQGVAGER
;
A
#
# COMPACT_ATOMS: atom_id res chain seq x y z
N MET A 1 -0.40 9.48 5.13
CA MET A 1 0.04 8.07 5.05
C MET A 1 1.34 8.08 4.29
N ASP A 2 2.41 7.62 4.92
CA ASP A 2 3.74 8.17 4.65
C ASP A 2 4.53 7.23 3.74
N ASP A 3 5.19 6.23 4.29
CA ASP A 3 6.19 5.41 3.58
C ASP A 3 5.66 4.12 2.95
N GLY A 4 4.35 3.88 3.04
CA GLY A 4 3.67 2.72 2.45
C GLY A 4 3.19 2.98 1.02
N HIS A 5 3.34 1.99 0.14
CA HIS A 5 2.71 1.99 -1.19
C HIS A 5 2.38 0.56 -1.67
N PRO A 6 1.44 0.41 -2.62
CA PRO A 6 1.12 -0.87 -3.20
C PRO A 6 2.19 -1.26 -4.23
N ASP A 7 2.43 -2.55 -4.35
CA ASP A 7 3.16 -3.18 -5.44
C ASP A 7 2.17 -3.93 -6.36
N ARG A 8 2.66 -4.67 -7.35
CA ARG A 8 1.82 -5.46 -8.26
C ARG A 8 0.94 -6.47 -7.52
N SER A 9 1.50 -7.11 -6.48
CA SER A 9 0.86 -8.23 -5.80
C SER A 9 0.73 -8.04 -4.29
N GLY A 10 1.46 -7.08 -3.70
CA GLY A 10 1.61 -6.92 -2.26
C GLY A 10 1.76 -5.46 -1.87
N PHE A 11 2.15 -5.19 -0.63
CA PHE A 11 2.48 -3.82 -0.19
C PHE A 11 3.96 -3.71 0.16
N ILE A 12 4.53 -2.53 -0.04
CA ILE A 12 5.88 -2.18 0.38
C ILE A 12 5.80 -1.13 1.47
N LEU A 13 6.53 -1.35 2.56
CA LEU A 13 6.84 -0.34 3.57
C LEU A 13 8.31 0.04 3.43
N ASN A 14 8.58 1.30 3.10
CA ASN A 14 9.94 1.79 2.90
C ASN A 14 10.62 2.06 4.24
N THR A 15 11.36 1.07 4.75
CA THR A 15 12.06 1.12 6.04
C THR A 15 13.56 1.40 5.88
N HIS A 16 13.96 2.15 4.85
CA HIS A 16 15.36 2.30 4.44
C HIS A 16 16.25 2.99 5.49
N SER A 17 15.65 3.76 6.40
CA SER A 17 16.35 4.47 7.47
C SER A 17 16.72 3.59 8.66
N PHE A 18 16.26 2.33 8.68
CA PHE A 18 16.49 1.38 9.77
C PHE A 18 17.54 0.33 9.42
N THR A 19 18.19 -0.19 10.45
CA THR A 19 19.08 -1.35 10.36
C THR A 19 18.29 -2.63 10.04
N LEU A 20 18.99 -3.67 9.56
CA LEU A 20 18.37 -4.96 9.28
C LEU A 20 17.67 -5.56 10.51
N GLU A 21 18.29 -5.44 11.69
CA GLU A 21 17.76 -5.99 12.95
C GLU A 21 16.45 -5.30 13.35
N GLU A 22 16.40 -3.97 13.25
CA GLU A 22 15.18 -3.19 13.49
C GLU A 22 14.07 -3.55 12.49
N VAL A 23 14.41 -3.72 11.20
CA VAL A 23 13.43 -4.11 10.19
C VAL A 23 12.90 -5.53 10.44
N GLN A 24 13.76 -6.44 10.91
CA GLN A 24 13.34 -7.79 11.32
C GLN A 24 12.42 -7.76 12.54
N LEU A 25 12.71 -6.90 13.53
CA LEU A 25 11.85 -6.68 14.69
C LEU A 25 10.46 -6.18 14.25
N LEU A 26 10.41 -5.19 13.36
CA LEU A 26 9.16 -4.67 12.79
C LEU A 26 8.39 -5.75 12.02
N ALA A 27 9.07 -6.52 11.16
CA ALA A 27 8.45 -7.62 10.42
C ALA A 27 7.92 -8.72 11.36
N ASN A 28 8.63 -9.02 12.45
CA ASN A 28 8.15 -9.95 13.48
C ASN A 28 6.90 -9.43 14.19
N ALA A 29 6.86 -8.13 14.52
CA ALA A 29 5.68 -7.51 15.11
C ALA A 29 4.46 -7.59 14.18
N LEU A 30 4.65 -7.34 12.88
CA LEU A 30 3.58 -7.48 11.87
C LEU A 30 3.04 -8.90 11.80
N ARG A 31 3.93 -9.91 11.76
CA ARG A 31 3.55 -11.32 11.74
C ARG A 31 2.82 -11.74 13.02
N ASN A 32 3.38 -11.43 14.19
CA ASN A 32 2.89 -11.99 15.44
C ASN A 32 1.67 -11.27 16.01
N LYS A 33 1.55 -9.95 15.79
CA LYS A 33 0.44 -9.17 16.37
C LYS A 33 -0.74 -9.00 15.42
N PHE A 34 -0.48 -8.99 14.11
CA PHE A 34 -1.50 -8.69 13.11
C PHE A 34 -1.74 -9.85 12.14
N ASP A 35 -1.00 -10.95 12.28
CA ASP A 35 -1.10 -12.13 11.42
C ASP A 35 -0.94 -11.79 9.92
N VAL A 36 -0.03 -10.84 9.63
CA VAL A 36 0.31 -10.37 8.28
C VAL A 36 1.56 -11.09 7.80
N ASN A 37 1.46 -11.85 6.70
CA ASN A 37 2.59 -12.50 6.07
C ASN A 37 3.47 -11.47 5.34
N CYS A 38 4.68 -11.26 5.86
CA CYS A 38 5.65 -10.35 5.27
C CYS A 38 7.08 -10.89 5.33
N SER A 39 7.95 -10.34 4.48
CA SER A 39 9.38 -10.63 4.38
C SER A 39 10.20 -9.35 4.30
N VAL A 40 11.44 -9.40 4.79
CA VAL A 40 12.41 -8.32 4.62
C VAL A 40 13.09 -8.49 3.26
N HIS A 41 13.04 -7.47 2.41
CA HIS A 41 13.74 -7.46 1.12
C HIS A 41 14.92 -6.48 1.19
N ASN A 42 16.01 -6.85 0.53
CA ASN A 42 17.17 -5.99 0.37
C ASN A 42 17.07 -5.26 -0.97
N ARG A 43 17.32 -3.96 -0.98
CA ARG A 43 17.53 -3.19 -2.20
C ARG A 43 18.84 -2.43 -2.13
N LYS A 44 19.37 -2.07 -3.30
CA LYS A 44 20.46 -1.11 -3.41
C LYS A 44 19.82 0.25 -3.67
N ASP A 45 20.10 1.21 -2.82
CA ASP A 45 19.73 2.61 -3.03
C ASP A 45 20.99 3.47 -2.99
N ARG A 46 21.26 4.19 -4.09
CA ARG A 46 22.44 5.06 -4.26
C ARG A 46 23.78 4.40 -3.84
N GLY A 47 23.92 3.10 -4.09
CA GLY A 47 25.12 2.33 -3.74
C GLY A 47 25.12 1.73 -2.33
N ASN A 48 24.20 2.13 -1.46
CA ASN A 48 24.04 1.58 -0.11
C ASN A 48 23.00 0.45 -0.08
N LYS A 49 23.21 -0.53 0.79
CA LYS A 49 22.22 -1.58 1.05
C LYS A 49 21.12 -1.01 1.94
N SER A 50 19.88 -1.11 1.50
CA SER A 50 18.70 -0.70 2.25
C SER A 50 17.74 -1.87 2.44
N HIS A 51 16.94 -1.80 3.50
CA HIS A 51 16.01 -2.85 3.90
C HIS A 51 14.57 -2.32 3.85
N LEU A 52 13.68 -3.10 3.26
CA LEU A 52 12.25 -2.79 3.19
C LEU A 52 11.42 -3.99 3.64
N ILE A 53 10.19 -3.74 4.07
CA ILE A 53 9.22 -4.81 4.37
C ILE A 53 8.31 -4.97 3.17
N TYR A 54 8.21 -6.20 2.66
CA TYR A 54 7.25 -6.60 1.65
C TYR A 54 6.15 -7.44 2.29
N ILE A 55 4.92 -6.94 2.26
CA ILE A 55 3.72 -7.67 2.66
C ILE A 55 3.25 -8.48 1.44
N LYS A 56 3.14 -9.79 1.62
CA LYS A 56 2.85 -10.73 0.54
C LYS A 56 1.40 -10.66 0.10
N ALA A 57 1.16 -11.18 -1.10
CA ALA A 57 -0.14 -11.14 -1.76
C ALA A 57 -1.26 -11.87 -1.00
N ASP A 58 -0.91 -12.96 -0.32
CA ASP A 58 -1.84 -13.72 0.52
C ASP A 58 -2.34 -12.93 1.74
N SER A 59 -1.63 -11.87 2.12
CA SER A 59 -2.01 -10.96 3.20
C SER A 59 -2.53 -9.61 2.72
N TRP A 60 -2.76 -9.44 1.42
CA TRP A 60 -3.25 -8.17 0.85
C TRP A 60 -4.56 -7.73 1.49
N GLU A 61 -5.59 -8.57 1.45
CA GLU A 61 -6.92 -8.21 1.96
C GLU A 61 -6.90 -8.00 3.48
N LYS A 62 -6.14 -8.83 4.21
CA LYS A 62 -5.99 -8.69 5.66
C LYS A 62 -5.30 -7.39 6.04
N PHE A 63 -4.19 -7.07 5.39
CA PHE A 63 -3.47 -5.82 5.67
C PHE A 63 -4.32 -4.61 5.30
N LYS A 64 -4.99 -4.66 4.14
CA LYS A 64 -5.87 -3.59 3.68
C LYS A 64 -7.01 -3.34 4.67
N SER A 65 -7.71 -4.38 5.13
CA SER A 65 -8.84 -4.22 6.05
C SER A 65 -8.44 -3.64 7.42
N LEU A 66 -7.20 -3.87 7.87
CA LEU A 66 -6.67 -3.26 9.09
C LEU A 66 -6.44 -1.76 8.96
N ILE A 67 -6.02 -1.27 7.79
CA ILE A 67 -5.62 0.13 7.61
C ILE A 67 -6.70 0.99 6.95
N GLU A 68 -7.55 0.42 6.10
CA GLU A 68 -8.57 1.13 5.30
C GLU A 68 -9.47 2.06 6.13
N PRO A 69 -9.96 1.69 7.33
CA PRO A 69 -10.77 2.57 8.18
C PRO A 69 -10.05 3.85 8.64
N HIS A 70 -8.72 3.85 8.60
CA HIS A 70 -7.87 4.96 9.03
C HIS A 70 -7.30 5.77 7.85
N VAL A 71 -7.61 5.38 6.60
CA VAL A 71 -7.13 6.08 5.40
C VAL A 71 -8.14 7.13 4.96
N ILE A 72 -7.73 8.40 4.94
CA ILE A 72 -8.58 9.46 4.38
C ILE A 72 -8.74 9.29 2.85
N PRO A 73 -9.85 9.77 2.25
CA PRO A 73 -10.14 9.57 0.83
C PRO A 73 -9.00 10.01 -0.11
N HIS A 74 -8.30 11.08 0.24
CA HIS A 74 -7.19 11.60 -0.56
C HIS A 74 -5.98 10.65 -0.65
N PHE A 75 -5.87 9.66 0.25
CA PHE A 75 -4.84 8.62 0.21
C PHE A 75 -5.35 7.26 -0.28
N ALA A 76 -6.63 7.13 -0.67
CA ALA A 76 -7.22 5.86 -1.10
C ALA A 76 -6.49 5.23 -2.31
N TYR A 77 -5.88 6.05 -3.16
CA TYR A 77 -5.05 5.57 -4.28
C TYR A 77 -3.88 4.67 -3.84
N LYS A 78 -3.42 4.78 -2.58
CA LYS A 78 -2.38 3.91 -2.01
C LYS A 78 -2.86 2.49 -1.67
N LEU A 79 -4.16 2.22 -1.76
CA LEU A 79 -4.76 0.90 -1.48
C LEU A 79 -5.15 0.14 -2.74
N VAL A 80 -4.72 0.60 -3.92
CA VAL A 80 -5.04 0.00 -5.23
C VAL A 80 -3.82 -0.75 -5.77
N ARG A 81 -4.01 -1.98 -6.27
CA ARG A 81 -2.91 -2.78 -6.84
C ARG A 81 -2.31 -2.08 -8.05
N ARG A 82 -0.97 -2.07 -8.15
CA ARG A 82 -0.33 -1.51 -9.35
C ARG A 82 -0.66 -2.38 -10.57
N GLY A 83 -1.26 -1.77 -11.59
CA GLY A 83 -1.62 -2.45 -12.82
C GLY A 83 -2.96 -3.20 -12.78
N SER A 84 -3.77 -3.06 -11.73
CA SER A 84 -5.18 -3.44 -11.82
C SER A 84 -5.87 -2.58 -12.88
N PRO A 85 -6.76 -3.14 -13.74
CA PRO A 85 -7.58 -2.32 -14.62
C PRO A 85 -8.31 -1.29 -13.78
N THR A 86 -8.07 -0.01 -14.05
CA THR A 86 -8.90 1.05 -13.50
C THR A 86 -10.29 0.82 -14.07
N SER A 87 -11.25 0.39 -13.24
CA SER A 87 -12.67 0.49 -13.58
C SER A 87 -13.02 1.98 -13.67
N GLY A 88 -12.75 2.57 -14.83
CA GLY A 88 -13.09 3.95 -15.12
C GLY A 88 -14.58 4.04 -15.43
N ASN A 89 -15.42 4.20 -14.41
CA ASN A 89 -16.64 4.97 -14.57
C ASN A 89 -16.27 6.43 -14.28
N GLY A 90 -15.93 7.15 -15.34
CA GLY A 90 -15.99 8.60 -15.31
C GLY A 90 -17.44 8.99 -15.07
N SER A 91 -17.67 9.76 -14.01
CA SER A 91 -18.93 10.42 -13.70
C SER A 91 -19.39 11.28 -14.89
N SER A 92 -20.32 10.76 -15.70
CA SER A 92 -21.19 11.56 -16.55
C SER A 92 -22.34 12.11 -15.71
N GLU A 93 -22.07 13.16 -14.94
CA GLU A 93 -23.13 14.02 -14.41
C GLU A 93 -22.83 15.47 -14.82
N LEU A 94 -23.17 15.77 -16.08
CA LEU A 94 -23.62 17.11 -16.47
C LEU A 94 -25.13 17.01 -16.62
N GLN A 95 -25.84 17.13 -15.49
CA GLN A 95 -27.24 17.57 -15.49
C GLN A 95 -27.27 19.09 -15.36
N GLY A 96 -28.05 19.71 -16.25
CA GLY A 96 -28.39 21.13 -16.26
C GLY A 96 -28.20 21.71 -17.67
N VAL A 97 -29.19 22.24 -18.36
CA VAL A 97 -30.56 22.61 -18.04
C VAL A 97 -31.34 22.56 -19.37
N ALA A 98 -32.56 22.00 -19.33
CA ALA A 98 -33.53 22.11 -20.41
C ALA A 98 -33.90 23.59 -20.61
N GLY A 99 -33.64 24.12 -21.81
CA GLY A 99 -34.14 25.41 -22.27
C GLY A 99 -35.12 25.18 -23.41
N GLU A 100 -36.41 25.22 -23.11
CA GLU A 100 -37.47 25.47 -24.09
C GLU A 100 -37.27 26.85 -24.74
N ARG A 101 -37.28 26.88 -26.08
CA ARG A 101 -38.14 27.71 -26.95
C ARG A 101 -37.67 27.67 -28.39
#